data_AF-A0A357G202-F1
#
_entry.id   AF-A0A357G202-F1
#
_cell.length_a   1.000
_cell.length_b   1.000
_cell.length_c   1.000
_cell.angle_alpha   90.00
_cell.angle_beta   90.00
_cell.angle_gamma   90.00
#
_symmetry.space_group_name_H-M   'P 1'
#
loop_
_entity.id
_entity.type
_entity.pdbx_description
1 polymer ?
#
loop_
_entity_poly.entity_id
_entity_poly.type
_entity_poly.pdbx_seq_one_letter_code
_entity_poly.pdbx_strand_id
1 'polypeptide(L)'
;MSGLENVIQNNVLASLTRGAPQGVLNAIKQASVRTGVNFAYLVKQAAAESSFKPDIKAKTSSATGLYQFIESTWLSIVDKYGDKHGLSTEGKSRTEILEMRKDPQTASLMAAEFAGENERFLKSHTKADIGETELYFAHFLGAPKAASFLNGLAETPLQEAALLFPKEAAANRNVFYDSKTGRARTMQEVYNLFDKKFGDTSGNESLTVASTEKEIPAQRASLYASSDYRRSAFGTGRDLALEIIGRPAQNDYNRIPFQRMMANPVELMLLTQLDNPLQENNDKTSLF
;
A
#
# COMPACT_ATOMS: atom_id res chain seq x y z
N MET A 1 12.11 -19.97 -12.07
CA MET A 1 11.72 -18.67 -12.65
C MET A 1 12.52 -17.52 -12.02
N SER A 2 12.85 -17.62 -10.72
CA SER A 2 13.82 -16.86 -9.90
C SER A 2 14.89 -15.95 -10.54
N GLY A 3 15.42 -16.23 -11.72
CA GLY A 3 16.34 -15.32 -12.42
C GLY A 3 15.69 -13.97 -12.80
N LEU A 4 14.42 -13.96 -13.19
CA LEU A 4 13.72 -12.73 -13.63
C LEU A 4 13.16 -11.92 -12.45
N GLU A 5 12.56 -12.60 -11.47
CA GLU A 5 12.04 -12.02 -10.22
C GLU A 5 13.12 -11.16 -9.52
N ASN A 6 14.33 -11.71 -9.37
CA ASN A 6 15.47 -11.00 -8.78
C ASN A 6 15.89 -9.75 -9.58
N VAL A 7 15.85 -9.79 -10.92
CA VAL A 7 16.21 -8.61 -11.74
C VAL A 7 15.16 -7.51 -11.60
N ILE A 8 13.87 -7.85 -11.55
CA ILE A 8 12.78 -6.88 -11.40
C ILE A 8 12.84 -6.19 -10.04
N GLN A 9 12.93 -6.95 -8.93
CA GLN A 9 13.01 -6.39 -7.58
C GLN A 9 14.25 -5.48 -7.40
N ASN A 10 15.41 -5.87 -7.95
CA ASN A 10 16.61 -5.03 -7.95
C ASN A 10 16.42 -3.71 -8.73
N ASN A 11 15.78 -3.77 -9.91
CA ASN A 11 15.50 -2.58 -10.72
C ASN A 11 14.53 -1.61 -10.02
N VAL A 12 13.49 -2.13 -9.37
CA VAL A 12 12.53 -1.33 -8.59
C VAL A 12 13.23 -0.65 -7.41
N LEU A 13 14.00 -1.40 -6.62
CA LEU A 13 14.75 -0.85 -5.49
C LEU A 13 15.76 0.22 -5.95
N ALA A 14 16.49 -0.01 -7.04
CA ALA A 14 17.41 0.96 -7.65
C ALA A 14 16.73 2.18 -8.30
N SER A 15 15.43 2.12 -8.57
CA SER A 15 14.63 3.28 -9.00
C SER A 15 14.16 4.13 -7.81
N LEU A 16 13.74 3.49 -6.72
CA LEU A 16 13.31 4.15 -5.49
C LEU A 16 14.48 4.88 -4.81
N THR A 17 15.62 4.21 -4.66
CA THR A 17 16.80 4.79 -3.97
C THR A 17 17.42 5.96 -4.74
N ARG A 18 17.23 6.06 -6.06
CA ARG A 18 17.81 7.12 -6.91
C ARG A 18 17.38 8.54 -6.52
N GLY A 19 16.18 8.69 -5.94
CA GLY A 19 15.66 9.97 -5.44
C GLY A 19 15.87 10.20 -3.94
N ALA A 20 16.45 9.24 -3.22
CA ALA A 20 16.57 9.28 -1.77
C ALA A 20 17.87 9.96 -1.30
N PRO A 21 17.86 10.79 -0.25
CA PRO A 21 19.09 11.34 0.32
C PRO A 21 20.03 10.24 0.83
N GLN A 22 21.32 10.30 0.51
CA GLN A 22 22.27 9.25 0.89
C GLN A 22 22.36 9.02 2.41
N GLY A 23 22.19 10.07 3.22
CA GLY A 23 22.11 9.95 4.68
C GLY A 23 20.90 9.13 5.16
N VAL A 24 19.75 9.30 4.50
CA VAL A 24 18.54 8.50 4.75
C VAL A 24 18.78 7.05 4.35
N LEU A 25 19.32 6.78 3.17
CA LEU A 25 19.64 5.40 2.75
C LEU A 25 20.64 4.71 3.68
N ASN A 26 21.65 5.44 4.17
CA ASN A 26 22.62 4.93 5.14
C ASN A 26 21.97 4.59 6.49
N ALA A 27 21.05 5.44 6.97
CA ALA A 27 20.28 5.18 8.19
C ALA A 27 19.39 3.93 8.06
N ILE A 28 18.66 3.79 6.94
CA ILE A 28 17.82 2.62 6.65
C ILE A 28 18.67 1.34 6.57
N LYS A 29 19.85 1.41 5.94
CA LYS A 29 20.80 0.29 5.87
C LYS A 29 21.33 -0.12 7.24
N GLN A 30 21.68 0.84 8.10
CA GLN A 30 22.11 0.55 9.47
C GLN A 30 21.00 -0.09 10.31
N ALA A 31 19.76 0.37 10.18
CA ALA A 31 18.63 -0.21 10.89
C ALA A 31 18.33 -1.65 10.46
N SER A 32 18.36 -1.92 9.14
CA SER A 32 18.26 -3.28 8.61
C SER A 32 19.34 -4.21 9.19
N VAL A 33 20.61 -3.80 9.14
CA VAL A 33 21.74 -4.60 9.66
C VAL A 33 21.66 -4.83 11.19
N ARG A 34 21.16 -3.85 11.97
CA ARG A 34 21.04 -3.97 13.43
C ARG A 34 19.86 -4.82 13.91
N THR A 35 18.82 -4.97 13.10
CA THR A 35 17.55 -5.61 13.51
C THR A 35 17.26 -6.93 12.79
N GLY A 36 17.90 -7.17 11.64
CA GLY A 36 17.59 -8.29 10.74
C GLY A 36 16.43 -8.02 9.78
N VAL A 37 15.69 -6.92 9.91
CA VAL A 37 14.58 -6.59 9.01
C VAL A 37 15.09 -6.22 7.61
N ASN A 38 14.38 -6.68 6.58
CA ASN A 38 14.79 -6.53 5.18
C ASN A 38 14.94 -5.05 4.76
N PHE A 39 16.11 -4.71 4.20
CA PHE A 39 16.42 -3.37 3.70
C PHE A 39 15.46 -2.91 2.60
N ALA A 40 15.05 -3.79 1.68
CA ALA A 40 14.15 -3.44 0.58
C ALA A 40 12.76 -3.04 1.11
N TYR A 41 12.23 -3.78 2.08
CA TYR A 41 10.98 -3.45 2.78
C TYR A 41 11.05 -2.06 3.42
N LEU A 42 12.10 -1.79 4.21
CA LEU A 42 12.25 -0.49 4.89
C LEU A 42 12.40 0.68 3.89
N VAL A 43 13.10 0.48 2.77
CA VAL A 43 13.19 1.47 1.69
C VAL A 43 11.85 1.69 1.01
N LYS A 44 11.09 0.63 0.70
CA LYS A 44 9.74 0.73 0.12
C LYS A 44 8.77 1.43 1.07
N GLN A 45 8.84 1.14 2.37
CA GLN A 45 8.05 1.81 3.41
C GLN A 45 8.40 3.30 3.51
N ALA A 46 9.68 3.66 3.63
CA ALA A 46 10.11 5.07 3.66
C ALA A 46 9.76 5.84 2.37
N ALA A 47 9.79 5.18 1.21
CA ALA A 47 9.32 5.75 -0.05
C ALA A 47 7.81 6.01 -0.04
N ALA A 48 7.02 5.05 0.44
CA ALA A 48 5.57 5.12 0.50
C ALA A 48 5.06 6.15 1.51
N GLU A 49 5.64 6.19 2.72
CA GLU A 49 5.17 7.02 3.83
C GLU A 49 5.55 8.50 3.68
N SER A 50 6.80 8.78 3.27
CA SER A 50 7.31 10.16 3.23
C SER A 50 7.97 10.58 1.92
N SER A 51 8.16 9.66 0.97
CA SER A 51 9.06 9.84 -0.17
C SER A 51 10.47 10.24 0.28
N PHE A 52 10.98 9.56 1.32
CA PHE A 52 12.29 9.77 1.96
C PHE A 52 12.49 11.14 2.63
N LYS A 53 11.42 11.87 2.97
CA LYS A 53 11.50 13.16 3.68
C LYS A 53 11.44 12.93 5.19
N PRO A 54 12.51 13.23 5.95
CA PRO A 54 12.55 12.87 7.35
C PRO A 54 11.78 13.82 8.26
N ASP A 55 11.41 15.02 7.79
CA ASP A 55 10.93 16.14 8.60
C ASP A 55 9.44 16.47 8.43
N ILE A 56 8.77 15.89 7.42
CA ILE A 56 7.36 16.19 7.10
C ILE A 56 6.40 15.81 8.24
N LYS A 57 5.26 16.50 8.29
CA LYS A 57 4.14 16.16 9.19
C LYS A 57 2.83 16.09 8.41
N ALA A 58 1.97 15.17 8.84
CA ALA A 58 0.60 15.04 8.41
C ALA A 58 -0.24 16.32 8.59
N LYS A 59 -1.24 16.50 7.72
CA LYS A 59 -2.27 17.54 7.90
C LYS A 59 -3.46 17.08 8.74
N THR A 60 -3.72 15.77 8.76
CA THR A 60 -4.93 15.15 9.33
C THR A 60 -4.67 14.29 10.56
N SER A 61 -3.42 14.06 10.93
CA SER A 61 -3.02 13.21 12.06
C SER A 61 -1.76 13.75 12.75
N SER A 62 -1.28 13.07 13.80
CA SER A 62 0.00 13.40 14.45
C SER A 62 1.21 12.73 13.79
N ALA A 63 1.02 12.07 12.63
CA ALA A 63 2.03 11.30 11.92
C ALA A 63 3.16 12.20 11.40
N THR A 64 4.40 11.87 11.75
CA THR A 64 5.58 12.71 11.48
C THR A 64 6.77 11.87 11.03
N GLY A 65 7.50 12.40 10.05
CA GLY A 65 8.84 11.99 9.66
C GLY A 65 8.93 10.79 8.73
N LEU A 66 10.14 10.21 8.64
CA LEU A 66 10.54 9.29 7.57
C LEU A 66 9.59 8.08 7.37
N TYR A 67 9.02 7.57 8.47
CA TYR A 67 8.06 6.46 8.52
C TYR A 67 6.69 6.86 9.11
N GLN A 68 6.39 8.17 9.12
CA GLN A 68 5.08 8.71 9.48
C GLN A 68 4.50 8.21 10.82
N PHE A 69 5.35 7.98 11.83
CA PHE A 69 4.91 7.57 13.15
C PHE A 69 3.99 8.62 13.80
N ILE A 70 2.81 8.20 14.23
CA ILE A 70 1.93 8.94 15.17
C ILE A 70 2.48 8.86 16.60
N GLU A 71 2.05 9.79 17.46
CA GLU A 71 2.65 10.00 18.79
C GLU A 71 2.61 8.78 19.72
N SER A 72 1.47 8.12 19.83
CA SER A 72 1.28 6.97 20.73
C SER A 72 2.14 5.77 20.31
N THR A 73 2.13 5.43 19.03
CA THR A 73 3.00 4.36 18.48
C THR A 73 4.48 4.71 18.66
N TRP A 74 4.87 5.96 18.41
CA TRP A 74 6.25 6.39 18.61
C TRP A 74 6.71 6.23 20.05
N LEU A 75 5.93 6.75 20.99
CA LEU A 75 6.28 6.70 22.41
C LEU A 75 6.34 5.26 22.91
N SER A 76 5.42 4.39 22.50
CA SER A 76 5.45 2.97 22.85
C SER A 76 6.67 2.23 22.28
N ILE A 77 7.07 2.53 21.04
CA ILE A 77 8.23 1.88 20.42
C ILE A 77 9.55 2.42 20.96
N VAL A 78 9.65 3.72 21.29
CA VAL A 78 10.82 4.30 21.94
C VAL A 78 10.97 3.83 23.40
N ASP A 79 9.87 3.71 24.15
CA ASP A 79 9.87 3.12 25.49
C ASP A 79 10.37 1.67 25.47
N LYS A 80 9.88 0.87 24.52
CA LYS A 80 10.19 -0.57 24.41
C LYS A 80 11.56 -0.89 23.78
N TYR A 81 12.08 -0.02 22.91
CA TYR A 81 13.26 -0.31 22.09
C TYR A 81 14.31 0.82 22.04
N GLY A 82 14.09 1.95 22.71
CA GLY A 82 15.02 3.08 22.69
C GLY A 82 16.39 2.73 23.26
N ASP A 83 16.42 2.26 24.51
CA ASP A 83 17.65 1.90 25.22
C ASP A 83 18.48 0.82 24.49
N LYS A 84 17.80 -0.14 23.85
CA LYS A 84 18.43 -1.19 23.00
C LYS A 84 19.32 -0.60 21.90
N HIS A 85 19.02 0.62 21.44
CA HIS A 85 19.77 1.34 20.41
C HIS A 85 20.57 2.54 20.93
N GLY A 86 20.58 2.77 22.25
CA GLY A 86 21.25 3.91 22.91
C GLY A 86 20.44 5.21 22.90
N LEU A 87 19.13 5.14 22.67
CA LEU A 87 18.23 6.31 22.57
C LEU A 87 17.65 6.68 23.93
N SER A 88 18.48 7.21 24.83
CA SER A 88 18.03 7.65 26.16
C SER A 88 16.92 8.70 26.07
N THR A 89 15.82 8.45 26.79
CA THR A 89 14.70 9.36 27.02
C THR A 89 14.83 10.15 28.33
N GLU A 90 15.84 9.86 29.16
CA GLU A 90 16.01 10.45 30.48
C GLU A 90 16.17 11.98 30.40
N GLY A 91 15.45 12.69 31.27
CA GLY A 91 15.42 14.16 31.30
C GLY A 91 14.73 14.84 30.11
N LYS A 92 14.31 14.10 29.07
CA LYS A 92 13.64 14.68 27.89
C LYS A 92 12.17 14.97 28.17
N SER A 93 11.70 16.13 27.69
CA SER A 93 10.27 16.37 27.59
C SER A 93 9.61 15.46 26.56
N ARG A 94 8.30 15.22 26.71
CA ARG A 94 7.48 14.50 25.71
C ARG A 94 7.69 15.08 24.29
N THR A 95 7.81 16.40 24.17
CA THR A 95 8.01 17.07 22.88
C THR A 95 9.34 16.71 22.24
N GLU A 96 10.43 16.68 22.99
CA GLU A 96 11.75 16.27 22.47
C GLU A 96 11.74 14.81 22.01
N ILE A 97 11.14 13.91 22.80
CA ILE A 97 11.00 12.49 22.41
C ILE A 97 10.18 12.40 21.11
N LEU A 98 9.09 13.16 20.98
CA LEU A 98 8.25 13.20 19.78
C LEU A 98 8.93 13.83 18.55
N GLU A 99 9.92 14.70 18.74
CA GLU A 99 10.70 15.32 17.66
C GLU A 99 11.80 14.38 17.13
N MET A 100 12.25 13.39 17.91
CA MET A 100 13.20 12.34 17.46
C MET A 100 12.67 11.52 16.26
N ARG A 101 11.36 11.58 15.95
CA ARG A 101 10.76 11.08 14.69
C ARG A 101 11.39 11.69 13.43
N LYS A 102 12.00 12.87 13.55
CA LYS A 102 12.62 13.60 12.44
C LYS A 102 14.08 13.26 12.17
N ASP A 103 14.73 12.51 13.07
CA ASP A 103 16.05 11.97 12.80
C ASP A 103 15.95 10.69 11.95
N PRO A 104 16.56 10.63 10.73
CA PRO A 104 16.55 9.43 9.91
C PRO A 104 17.07 8.17 10.60
N GLN A 105 18.06 8.29 11.49
CA GLN A 105 18.70 7.13 12.14
C GLN A 105 17.76 6.52 13.18
N THR A 106 17.29 7.34 14.13
CA THR A 106 16.32 6.96 15.16
C THR A 106 15.01 6.47 14.54
N ALA A 107 14.45 7.19 13.56
CA ALA A 107 13.22 6.79 12.88
C ALA A 107 13.35 5.44 12.16
N SER A 108 14.51 5.16 11.52
CA SER A 108 14.76 3.87 10.86
C SER A 108 14.89 2.72 11.85
N LEU A 109 15.55 2.94 12.99
CA LEU A 109 15.71 1.91 14.02
C LEU A 109 14.37 1.54 14.66
N MET A 110 13.56 2.54 15.02
CA MET A 110 12.23 2.33 15.57
C MET A 110 11.26 1.70 14.55
N ALA A 111 11.33 2.10 13.26
CA ALA A 111 10.56 1.46 12.19
C ALA A 111 10.92 -0.03 12.02
N ALA A 112 12.21 -0.37 12.09
CA ALA A 112 12.68 -1.73 11.97
C ALA A 112 12.32 -2.61 13.18
N GLU A 113 12.40 -2.10 14.41
CA GLU A 113 11.93 -2.85 15.59
C GLU A 113 10.40 -3.07 15.55
N PHE A 114 9.62 -2.06 15.14
CA PHE A 114 8.17 -2.19 14.96
C PHE A 114 7.80 -3.19 13.86
N ALA A 115 8.51 -3.17 12.72
CA ALA A 115 8.33 -4.16 11.66
C ALA A 115 8.66 -5.58 12.13
N GLY A 116 9.75 -5.76 12.88
CA GLY A 116 10.11 -7.05 13.49
C GLY A 116 9.12 -7.51 14.57
N GLU A 117 8.49 -6.58 15.31
CA GLU A 117 7.40 -6.93 16.24
C GLU A 117 6.16 -7.40 15.50
N ASN A 118 5.75 -6.69 14.45
CA ASN A 118 4.64 -7.10 13.58
C ASN A 118 4.92 -8.47 12.96
N GLU A 119 6.14 -8.72 12.48
CA GLU A 119 6.56 -10.03 11.93
C GLU A 119 6.38 -11.16 12.95
N ARG A 120 6.92 -11.00 14.17
CA ARG A 120 6.82 -11.98 15.26
C ARG A 120 5.36 -12.22 15.69
N PHE A 121 4.55 -11.17 15.70
CA PHE A 121 3.13 -11.28 16.01
C PHE A 121 2.40 -12.10 14.94
N LEU A 122 2.56 -11.74 13.65
CA LEU A 122 1.87 -12.40 12.54
C LEU A 122 2.24 -13.88 12.41
N LYS A 123 3.54 -14.22 12.53
CA LYS A 123 4.03 -15.62 12.52
C LYS A 123 3.51 -16.46 13.69
N SER A 124 3.08 -15.82 14.78
CA SER A 124 2.50 -16.50 15.96
C SER A 124 0.98 -16.66 15.90
N HIS A 125 0.28 -15.92 15.03
CA HIS A 125 -1.19 -15.83 15.01
C HIS A 125 -1.84 -16.15 13.66
N THR A 126 -1.05 -16.47 12.63
CA THR A 126 -1.53 -16.84 11.29
C THR A 126 -0.77 -18.05 10.74
N LYS A 127 -1.26 -18.61 9.64
CA LYS A 127 -0.53 -19.59 8.80
C LYS A 127 -0.09 -18.99 7.46
N ALA A 128 -0.12 -17.67 7.33
CA ALA A 128 0.31 -16.99 6.11
C ALA A 128 1.84 -16.93 6.04
N ASP A 129 2.40 -17.01 4.83
CA ASP A 129 3.80 -16.64 4.59
C ASP A 129 3.93 -15.12 4.80
N ILE A 130 4.77 -14.71 5.76
CA ILE A 130 4.88 -13.30 6.16
C ILE A 130 5.93 -12.59 5.30
N GLY A 131 5.47 -11.98 4.20
CA GLY A 131 6.25 -11.17 3.29
C GLY A 131 6.07 -9.66 3.52
N GLU A 132 6.43 -8.86 2.52
CA GLU A 132 6.34 -7.40 2.60
C GLU A 132 4.89 -6.89 2.66
N THR A 133 3.94 -7.59 2.01
CA THR A 133 2.51 -7.28 2.07
C THR A 133 1.99 -7.36 3.50
N GLU A 134 2.27 -8.47 4.19
CA GLU A 134 1.76 -8.77 5.53
C GLU A 134 2.31 -7.79 6.56
N LEU A 135 3.61 -7.47 6.45
CA LEU A 135 4.27 -6.49 7.32
C LEU A 135 3.70 -5.09 7.15
N TYR A 136 3.48 -4.64 5.91
CA TYR A 136 2.87 -3.33 5.67
C TYR A 136 1.39 -3.31 6.05
N PHE A 137 0.67 -4.42 5.86
CA PHE A 137 -0.73 -4.55 6.23
C PHE A 137 -0.92 -4.56 7.75
N ALA A 138 0.02 -5.14 8.51
CA ALA A 138 0.10 -5.00 9.97
C ALA A 138 0.55 -3.60 10.43
N HIS A 139 1.35 -2.88 9.65
CA HIS A 139 1.65 -1.47 9.90
C HIS A 139 0.41 -0.56 9.70
N PHE A 140 -0.46 -0.91 8.75
CA PHE A 140 -1.72 -0.21 8.44
C PHE A 140 -2.85 -0.50 9.44
N LEU A 141 -3.19 -1.78 9.68
CA LEU A 141 -4.31 -2.18 10.56
C LEU A 141 -3.94 -2.38 12.04
N GLY A 142 -2.64 -2.46 12.35
CA GLY A 142 -2.14 -3.06 13.58
C GLY A 142 -2.09 -4.60 13.48
N ALA A 143 -1.00 -5.21 13.96
CA ALA A 143 -0.74 -6.65 13.81
C ALA A 143 -1.88 -7.60 14.26
N PRO A 144 -2.63 -7.35 15.36
CA PRO A 144 -3.78 -8.19 15.74
C PRO A 144 -4.87 -8.23 14.67
N LYS A 145 -5.18 -7.10 14.04
CA LYS A 145 -6.21 -7.01 13.00
C LYS A 145 -5.74 -7.55 11.66
N ALA A 146 -4.49 -7.31 11.29
CA ALA A 146 -3.89 -7.95 10.13
C ALA A 146 -3.87 -9.48 10.29
N ALA A 147 -3.59 -10.02 11.47
CA ALA A 147 -3.68 -11.46 11.74
C ALA A 147 -5.12 -12.00 11.56
N SER A 148 -6.10 -11.37 12.19
CA SER A 148 -7.52 -11.74 12.00
C SER A 148 -7.97 -11.66 10.55
N PHE A 149 -7.50 -10.64 9.81
CA PHE A 149 -7.83 -10.47 8.39
C PHE A 149 -7.18 -11.54 7.53
N LEU A 150 -5.89 -11.85 7.71
CA LEU A 150 -5.18 -12.86 6.92
C LEU A 150 -5.77 -14.27 7.14
N ASN A 151 -6.20 -14.58 8.36
CA ASN A 151 -6.93 -15.82 8.64
C ASN A 151 -8.31 -15.81 7.95
N GLY A 152 -9.09 -14.74 8.08
CA GLY A 152 -10.39 -14.61 7.39
C GLY A 152 -10.29 -14.58 5.85
N LEU A 153 -9.17 -14.11 5.30
CA LEU A 153 -8.84 -14.14 3.86
C LEU A 153 -8.61 -15.57 3.38
N ALA A 154 -7.89 -16.40 4.15
CA ALA A 154 -7.67 -17.81 3.82
C ALA A 154 -8.97 -18.64 3.88
N GLU A 155 -9.90 -18.28 4.74
CA GLU A 155 -11.19 -18.97 4.90
C GLU A 155 -12.29 -18.45 3.95
N THR A 156 -12.35 -17.13 3.72
CA THR A 156 -13.48 -16.46 3.05
C THR A 156 -13.06 -15.34 2.07
N PRO A 157 -12.21 -15.62 1.05
CA PRO A 157 -11.60 -14.58 0.19
C PRO A 157 -12.61 -13.73 -0.62
N LEU A 158 -13.82 -14.25 -0.84
CA LEU A 158 -14.91 -13.58 -1.56
C LEU A 158 -15.91 -12.83 -0.65
N GLN A 159 -15.79 -12.95 0.67
CA GLN A 159 -16.65 -12.22 1.61
C GLN A 159 -16.34 -10.71 1.56
N GLU A 160 -17.36 -9.85 1.68
CA GLU A 160 -17.17 -8.40 1.77
C GLU A 160 -16.38 -8.05 3.05
N ALA A 161 -15.19 -7.46 2.88
CA ALA A 161 -14.29 -7.15 3.99
C ALA A 161 -14.91 -6.14 4.97
N ALA A 162 -15.79 -5.26 4.49
CA ALA A 162 -16.49 -4.27 5.30
C ALA A 162 -17.52 -4.88 6.28
N LEU A 163 -17.97 -6.12 6.05
CA LEU A 163 -18.86 -6.83 6.99
C LEU A 163 -18.08 -7.44 8.18
N LEU A 164 -16.82 -7.83 7.95
CA LEU A 164 -15.94 -8.39 8.98
C LEU A 164 -15.16 -7.30 9.74
N PHE A 165 -14.81 -6.21 9.05
CA PHE A 165 -14.00 -5.09 9.57
C PHE A 165 -14.73 -3.73 9.43
N PRO A 166 -15.91 -3.55 10.05
CA PRO A 166 -16.75 -2.36 9.82
C PRO A 166 -16.15 -1.06 10.36
N LYS A 167 -15.36 -1.11 11.44
CA LYS A 167 -14.67 0.07 11.99
C LYS A 167 -13.56 0.53 11.04
N GLU A 168 -12.86 -0.42 10.45
CA GLU A 168 -11.75 -0.22 9.52
C GLU A 168 -12.28 0.27 8.17
N ALA A 169 -13.41 -0.26 7.72
CA ALA A 169 -14.08 0.17 6.51
C ALA A 169 -14.67 1.58 6.63
N ALA A 170 -15.20 1.96 7.80
CA ALA A 170 -15.68 3.31 8.06
C ALA A 170 -14.54 4.35 8.06
N ALA A 171 -13.38 4.02 8.66
CA ALA A 171 -12.21 4.89 8.67
C ALA A 171 -11.51 4.97 7.29
N ASN A 172 -11.34 3.84 6.61
CA ASN A 172 -10.49 3.69 5.42
C ASN A 172 -11.33 3.40 4.17
N ARG A 173 -12.32 4.25 3.87
CA ARG A 173 -13.32 3.98 2.82
C ARG A 173 -12.75 3.74 1.42
N ASN A 174 -11.60 4.35 1.09
CA ASN A 174 -10.88 4.15 -0.16
C ASN A 174 -10.20 2.77 -0.28
N VAL A 175 -9.96 2.09 0.85
CA VAL A 175 -9.43 0.72 0.91
C VAL A 175 -10.57 -0.29 0.83
N PHE A 176 -11.62 -0.12 1.64
CA PHE A 176 -12.70 -1.12 1.78
C PHE A 176 -13.85 -0.99 0.79
N TYR A 177 -13.95 0.11 0.04
CA TYR A 177 -14.97 0.29 -1.01
C TYR A 177 -14.33 0.71 -2.33
N ASP A 178 -15.00 0.41 -3.43
CA ASP A 178 -14.62 0.93 -4.74
C ASP A 178 -15.04 2.39 -4.92
N SER A 179 -14.07 3.25 -5.24
CA SER A 179 -14.28 4.71 -5.30
C SER A 179 -15.12 5.20 -6.48
N LYS A 180 -15.43 4.34 -7.46
CA LYS A 180 -16.28 4.68 -8.61
C LYS A 180 -17.70 4.16 -8.45
N THR A 181 -17.86 2.97 -7.89
CA THR A 181 -19.14 2.24 -7.81
C THR A 181 -19.75 2.22 -6.41
N GLY A 182 -18.98 2.54 -5.37
CA GLY A 182 -19.40 2.47 -3.97
C GLY A 182 -19.51 1.07 -3.39
N ARG A 183 -19.35 0.01 -4.20
CA ARG A 183 -19.43 -1.40 -3.78
C ARG A 183 -18.36 -1.72 -2.72
N ALA A 184 -18.71 -2.50 -1.70
CA ALA A 184 -17.74 -3.03 -0.75
C ALA A 184 -16.78 -4.02 -1.45
N ARG A 185 -15.49 -3.97 -1.11
CA ARG A 185 -14.48 -4.89 -1.63
C ARG A 185 -14.50 -6.21 -0.88
N THR A 186 -14.20 -7.31 -1.56
CA THR A 186 -13.97 -8.59 -0.88
C THR A 186 -12.66 -8.57 -0.09
N MET A 187 -12.48 -9.55 0.81
CA MET A 187 -11.21 -9.79 1.51
C MET A 187 -10.02 -9.84 0.53
N GLN A 188 -10.15 -10.60 -0.57
CA GLN A 188 -9.12 -10.68 -1.61
C GLN A 188 -8.92 -9.35 -2.35
N GLU A 189 -9.99 -8.62 -2.68
CA GLU A 189 -9.87 -7.32 -3.35
C GLU A 189 -9.19 -6.25 -2.48
N VAL A 190 -9.39 -6.29 -1.15
CA VAL A 190 -8.67 -5.42 -0.21
C VAL A 190 -7.20 -5.83 -0.12
N TYR A 191 -6.89 -7.12 0.08
CA TYR A 191 -5.52 -7.63 0.12
C TYR A 191 -4.73 -7.23 -1.14
N ASN A 192 -5.32 -7.41 -2.33
CA ASN A 192 -4.69 -7.11 -3.62
C ASN A 192 -4.30 -5.62 -3.79
N LEU A 193 -4.87 -4.69 -3.03
CA LEU A 193 -4.44 -3.27 -3.03
C LEU A 193 -3.09 -3.07 -2.35
N PHE A 194 -2.80 -3.85 -1.30
CA PHE A 194 -1.53 -3.82 -0.58
C PHE A 194 -0.48 -4.68 -1.27
N ASP A 195 -0.88 -5.84 -1.79
CA ASP A 195 -0.01 -6.75 -2.52
C ASP A 195 0.57 -6.10 -3.78
N LYS A 196 -0.25 -5.37 -4.55
CA LYS A 196 0.19 -4.53 -5.67
C LYS A 196 1.14 -3.38 -5.29
N LYS A 197 1.27 -3.05 -4.00
CA LYS A 197 2.13 -1.97 -3.49
C LYS A 197 3.41 -2.51 -2.83
N PHE A 198 3.41 -3.75 -2.33
CA PHE A 198 4.53 -4.34 -1.56
C PHE A 198 4.88 -5.78 -1.94
N GLY A 199 3.88 -6.63 -2.18
CA GLY A 199 4.04 -8.06 -2.47
C GLY A 199 4.92 -8.32 -3.66
N ASP A 200 4.58 -7.76 -4.84
CA ASP A 200 5.47 -7.88 -5.99
C ASP A 200 5.36 -6.76 -7.04
N THR A 201 6.42 -6.65 -7.84
CA THR A 201 6.41 -6.01 -9.18
C THR A 201 6.59 -7.05 -10.30
N SER A 202 6.70 -8.34 -9.99
CA SER A 202 6.56 -9.42 -10.95
C SER A 202 5.15 -9.44 -11.58
N GLY A 203 5.07 -9.73 -12.88
CA GLY A 203 3.88 -10.36 -13.45
C GLY A 203 2.62 -9.50 -13.66
N ASN A 204 2.75 -8.27 -14.17
CA ASN A 204 1.63 -7.61 -14.88
C ASN A 204 1.88 -7.51 -16.38
N GLU A 205 2.14 -8.66 -17.02
CA GLU A 205 1.82 -8.80 -18.44
C GLU A 205 0.31 -8.96 -18.60
N SER A 206 -0.30 -8.12 -19.44
CA SER A 206 -1.71 -8.28 -19.79
C SER A 206 -1.93 -9.61 -20.49
N LEU A 207 -2.72 -10.50 -19.89
CA LEU A 207 -3.32 -11.64 -20.59
C LEU A 207 -4.39 -11.14 -21.58
N THR A 208 -3.94 -10.48 -22.65
CA THR A 208 -4.75 -10.29 -23.85
C THR A 208 -4.98 -11.67 -24.46
N VAL A 209 -6.18 -12.21 -24.28
CA VAL A 209 -6.59 -13.48 -24.90
C VAL A 209 -6.72 -13.27 -26.42
N ALA A 210 -5.60 -13.38 -27.11
CA ALA A 210 -5.55 -13.38 -28.56
C ALA A 210 -6.14 -14.69 -29.07
N SER A 211 -7.34 -14.62 -29.64
CA SER A 211 -8.01 -15.77 -30.26
C SER A 211 -7.18 -16.30 -31.43
N THR A 212 -6.55 -17.46 -31.22
CA THR A 212 -5.61 -18.07 -32.18
C THR A 212 -6.33 -18.73 -33.35
N GLU A 213 -6.86 -17.92 -34.26
CA GLU A 213 -7.39 -18.40 -35.53
C GLU A 213 -6.24 -18.92 -36.40
N LYS A 214 -6.36 -20.17 -36.86
CA LYS A 214 -5.21 -20.95 -37.34
C LYS A 214 -5.24 -21.08 -38.86
N GLU A 215 -4.68 -20.10 -39.56
CA GLU A 215 -4.59 -20.11 -41.01
C GLU A 215 -3.83 -21.35 -41.53
N ILE A 216 -4.34 -21.93 -42.62
CA ILE A 216 -3.68 -22.99 -43.41
C ILE A 216 -3.53 -22.44 -44.83
N PRO A 217 -2.33 -22.48 -45.44
CA PRO A 217 -2.08 -21.82 -46.72
C PRO A 217 -2.86 -22.46 -47.88
N ALA A 218 -3.35 -21.60 -48.78
CA ALA A 218 -4.37 -21.94 -49.76
C ALA A 218 -3.86 -22.69 -51.01
N GLN A 219 -4.76 -23.42 -51.68
CA GLN A 219 -4.64 -23.66 -53.13
C GLN A 219 -5.98 -23.96 -53.84
N ARG A 220 -6.23 -23.20 -54.92
CA ARG A 220 -7.03 -23.50 -56.13
C ARG A 220 -8.59 -23.53 -56.11
N ALA A 221 -9.12 -22.76 -57.07
CA ALA A 221 -10.20 -23.12 -58.02
C ALA A 221 -11.70 -22.96 -57.64
N SER A 222 -12.20 -21.73 -57.86
CA SER A 222 -13.23 -21.38 -58.89
C SER A 222 -14.72 -21.80 -58.80
N LEU A 223 -15.56 -20.87 -59.31
CA LEU A 223 -16.89 -21.00 -59.94
C LEU A 223 -18.18 -20.87 -59.09
N TYR A 224 -19.14 -20.13 -59.69
CA TYR A 224 -20.54 -19.88 -59.31
C TYR A 224 -20.83 -19.11 -57.99
N ALA A 225 -21.88 -18.29 -57.85
CA ALA A 225 -22.68 -17.51 -58.81
C ALA A 225 -23.49 -16.40 -58.08
N SER A 226 -24.04 -15.44 -58.84
CA SER A 226 -25.14 -14.47 -58.56
C SER A 226 -26.00 -14.68 -57.28
N SER A 227 -26.47 -13.64 -56.59
CA SER A 227 -27.41 -12.63 -57.17
C SER A 227 -27.53 -11.29 -56.40
N ASP A 228 -28.11 -10.28 -57.07
CA ASP A 228 -28.32 -8.91 -56.59
C ASP A 228 -29.41 -8.71 -55.53
N TYR A 229 -29.29 -7.62 -54.76
CA TYR A 229 -30.42 -6.69 -54.61
C TYR A 229 -29.97 -5.22 -54.44
N ARG A 230 -30.67 -4.29 -55.11
CA ARG A 230 -30.41 -2.83 -55.05
C ARG A 230 -31.69 -2.04 -54.76
N ARG A 231 -31.63 -1.13 -53.78
CA ARG A 231 -32.32 0.18 -53.70
C ARG A 231 -31.75 0.94 -52.48
N SER A 232 -31.32 2.21 -52.49
CA SER A 232 -31.59 3.44 -53.28
C SER A 232 -32.93 4.12 -52.96
N ALA A 233 -33.02 5.45 -52.72
CA ALA A 233 -32.00 6.50 -52.55
C ALA A 233 -32.63 7.86 -52.11
N PHE A 234 -31.78 8.89 -51.87
CA PHE A 234 -32.05 10.35 -51.80
C PHE A 234 -32.92 10.88 -50.64
N GLY A 235 -32.84 12.17 -50.24
CA GLY A 235 -32.00 13.29 -50.70
C GLY A 235 -31.92 14.42 -49.63
N THR A 236 -30.84 15.22 -49.57
CA THR A 236 -30.67 16.58 -50.18
C THR A 236 -31.52 17.72 -49.59
N GLY A 237 -30.88 18.72 -48.97
CA GLY A 237 -31.49 19.99 -48.53
C GLY A 237 -30.43 21.03 -48.07
N ARG A 238 -30.67 22.34 -48.28
CA ARG A 238 -29.67 23.44 -48.16
C ARG A 238 -30.35 24.81 -47.90
N ASP A 239 -29.71 25.84 -47.34
CA ASP A 239 -28.46 25.90 -46.54
C ASP A 239 -28.82 26.16 -45.05
N LEU A 240 -28.66 27.30 -44.34
CA LEU A 240 -28.14 28.68 -44.54
C LEU A 240 -27.46 29.16 -43.22
N ALA A 241 -26.88 30.37 -43.18
CA ALA A 241 -26.05 30.85 -42.06
C ALA A 241 -26.59 32.10 -41.33
N LEU A 242 -26.29 32.22 -40.03
CA LEU A 242 -26.08 33.49 -39.33
C LEU A 242 -25.16 33.32 -38.11
N GLU A 243 -24.32 34.32 -37.94
CA GLU A 243 -23.13 34.47 -37.09
C GLU A 243 -23.35 34.46 -35.56
N ILE A 244 -22.42 33.88 -34.81
CA ILE A 244 -21.93 34.39 -33.51
C ILE A 244 -20.58 33.73 -33.15
N ILE A 245 -19.71 34.46 -32.45
CA ILE A 245 -18.30 34.12 -32.21
C ILE A 245 -18.14 33.13 -31.04
N GLY A 246 -17.45 32.01 -31.26
CA GLY A 246 -17.01 31.12 -30.19
C GLY A 246 -16.07 30.01 -30.67
N ARG A 247 -14.82 30.00 -30.19
CA ARG A 247 -13.93 28.84 -30.39
C ARG A 247 -14.45 27.66 -29.56
N PRO A 248 -14.53 26.43 -30.10
CA PRO A 248 -14.75 25.25 -29.26
C PRO A 248 -13.55 25.12 -28.31
N ALA A 249 -13.81 25.18 -27.00
CA ALA A 249 -12.79 24.88 -26.02
C ALA A 249 -12.36 23.42 -26.18
N GLN A 250 -11.06 23.16 -26.20
CA GLN A 250 -10.59 21.80 -25.99
C GLN A 250 -10.98 21.41 -24.56
N ASN A 251 -11.79 20.36 -24.42
CA ASN A 251 -12.10 19.81 -23.11
C ASN A 251 -10.84 19.14 -22.56
N ASP A 252 -10.01 19.93 -21.88
CA ASP A 252 -8.97 19.45 -20.97
C ASP A 252 -9.63 18.70 -19.81
N TYR A 253 -10.06 17.47 -20.10
CA TYR A 253 -10.32 16.44 -19.09
C TYR A 253 -9.01 16.14 -18.39
N ASN A 254 -8.75 16.99 -17.39
CA ASN A 254 -7.55 17.05 -16.60
C ASN A 254 -7.29 15.66 -16.01
N ARG A 255 -6.38 14.90 -16.65
CA ARG A 255 -6.01 13.55 -16.23
C ARG A 255 -5.28 13.64 -14.89
N ILE A 256 -6.05 13.67 -13.81
CA ILE A 256 -5.51 13.42 -12.47
C ILE A 256 -4.89 12.02 -12.54
N PRO A 257 -3.55 11.88 -12.45
CA PRO A 257 -2.93 10.58 -12.61
C PRO A 257 -3.36 9.68 -11.44
N PHE A 258 -3.59 8.39 -11.72
CA PHE A 258 -4.02 7.41 -10.71
C PHE A 258 -3.13 7.41 -9.45
N GLN A 259 -1.84 7.75 -9.62
CA GLN A 259 -0.88 8.10 -8.58
C GLN A 259 -1.50 8.90 -7.41
N ARG A 260 -2.29 9.95 -7.72
CA ARG A 260 -2.70 10.98 -6.75
C ARG A 260 -3.82 10.53 -5.81
N MET A 261 -4.54 9.43 -6.10
CA MET A 261 -5.64 8.92 -5.27
C MET A 261 -5.18 7.98 -4.14
N MET A 262 -3.91 7.54 -4.16
CA MET A 262 -3.32 6.68 -3.12
C MET A 262 -1.97 7.20 -2.56
N ALA A 263 -1.53 8.40 -2.96
CA ALA A 263 -0.22 8.97 -2.62
C ALA A 263 -0.15 9.64 -1.24
N ASN A 264 -0.88 9.15 -0.23
CA ASN A 264 -0.81 9.68 1.13
C ASN A 264 -1.27 8.65 2.20
N PRO A 265 -0.48 7.61 2.50
CA PRO A 265 -0.80 6.63 3.58
C PRO A 265 -0.91 7.25 4.97
N VAL A 266 -0.39 8.48 5.13
CA VAL A 266 -0.54 9.43 6.23
C VAL A 266 -1.95 9.54 6.84
N GLU A 267 -2.99 9.28 6.05
CA GLU A 267 -4.41 9.37 6.44
C GLU A 267 -4.98 8.04 6.99
N LEU A 268 -4.21 6.94 6.93
CA LEU A 268 -4.71 5.57 7.04
C LEU A 268 -4.20 4.77 8.26
N MET A 269 -3.35 5.34 9.12
CA MET A 269 -2.79 4.58 10.26
C MET A 269 -3.84 4.32 11.36
N LEU A 270 -4.44 3.13 11.35
CA LEU A 270 -5.59 2.81 12.22
C LEU A 270 -5.14 2.29 13.58
N LEU A 271 -5.22 3.13 14.61
CA LEU A 271 -5.03 2.67 15.99
C LEU A 271 -6.29 2.08 16.60
N THR A 272 -6.22 0.80 16.90
CA THR A 272 -6.82 0.24 18.12
C THR A 272 -5.75 -0.47 18.94
N GLN A 273 -5.11 0.29 19.83
CA GLN A 273 -4.33 -0.21 20.96
C GLN A 273 -4.74 0.52 22.25
N LEU A 274 -6.06 0.65 22.44
CA LEU A 274 -6.71 0.95 23.70
C LEU A 274 -7.89 -0.03 23.81
N ASP A 275 -7.61 -1.18 24.42
CA ASP A 275 -8.52 -2.16 25.04
C ASP A 275 -7.77 -3.49 25.22
N ASN A 276 -6.70 -3.45 26.00
CA ASN A 276 -6.08 -4.65 26.58
C ASN A 276 -5.64 -4.31 28.01
N PRO A 277 -6.53 -4.43 29.01
CA PRO A 277 -6.15 -4.21 30.40
C PRO A 277 -5.10 -5.26 30.78
N LEU A 278 -3.92 -4.80 31.19
CA LEU A 278 -2.92 -5.67 31.78
C LEU A 278 -3.54 -6.33 33.02
N GLN A 279 -3.70 -7.65 33.00
CA GLN A 279 -3.90 -8.40 34.23
C GLN A 279 -2.60 -8.35 35.03
N GLU A 280 -2.48 -7.35 35.89
CA GLU A 280 -1.51 -7.40 36.98
C GLU A 280 -1.79 -8.65 37.82
N ASN A 281 -0.91 -9.64 37.73
CA ASN A 281 -0.82 -10.70 38.74
C ASN A 281 -0.16 -10.14 40.01
N ASN A 282 -0.81 -9.13 40.59
CA ASN A 282 -0.48 -8.54 41.88
C ASN A 282 -1.07 -9.42 42.98
N ASP A 283 -0.46 -10.58 43.23
CA ASP A 283 -0.58 -11.23 44.52
C ASP A 283 0.76 -11.83 45.01
N LYS A 284 1.48 -10.99 45.76
CA LYS A 284 2.54 -11.37 46.69
C LYS A 284 2.36 -10.52 47.95
N THR A 285 1.62 -11.02 48.95
CA THR A 285 2.21 -11.54 50.21
C THR A 285 1.20 -11.66 51.35
N SER A 286 1.08 -12.87 51.90
CA SER A 286 0.99 -13.13 53.35
C SER A 286 1.70 -14.48 53.56
N LEU A 287 2.70 -14.66 54.43
CA LEU A 287 2.61 -14.55 55.89
C LEU A 287 1.43 -15.37 56.43
N PHE A 288 1.56 -16.68 56.50
CA PHE A 288 2.08 -17.36 57.69
C PHE A 288 2.75 -18.70 57.33
#